data_AF-A0A7C5GFY5-F1
#
_entry.id   AF-A0A7C5GFY5-F1
#
_cell.length_a   1.000
_cell.length_b   1.000
_cell.length_c   1.000
_cell.angle_alpha   90.00
_cell.angle_beta   90.00
_cell.angle_gamma   90.00
#
_symmetry.space_group_name_H-M   'P 1'
#
loop_
_entity.id
_entity.type
_entity.pdbx_description
1 polymer ?
#
loop_
_entity_poly.entity_id
_entity_poly.type
_entity_poly.pdbx_seq_one_letter_code
_entity_poly.pdbx_strand_id
1 'polypeptide(L)'
;MRKIRSVLKTCMVLGLGLLMVAGAVQAEERLKPFVLASTGPGTLEAKAQEVKEALKKGGFEVIGEYSPYENAIVIVATNDALKAAARKTPRGAYGAVVRVGVTRVGDQIQVAYANPRYFQYAYRMDADLTPVAQKLGEVLGHQKEFGSEKGLTPKKLRKYHYMFGMPYFDEPYELGEFPSHQAAVEAVEKGLAAKRGGVSKVYRLDLDPNTTLFGVSISGDAVDEKAGEKFQMGVVDFGELKKTAYLPYEVLVLGNKVEAPHMKFRMAVHFPDLSMMGEHSFMKVKSSPALVEKALKQMVGQ
;
A
#
# COMPACT_ATOMS: atom_id res chain seq x y z
N MET A 1 0.54 -8.53 82.59
CA MET A 1 1.53 -9.62 82.43
C MET A 1 0.91 -10.74 81.59
N ARG A 2 1.79 -11.42 80.87
CA ARG A 2 1.62 -12.34 79.74
C ARG A 2 0.95 -13.67 80.12
N LYS A 3 0.40 -14.35 79.09
CA LYS A 3 0.14 -15.81 78.91
C LYS A 3 -1.32 -16.26 79.11
N ILE A 4 -1.93 -17.19 78.35
CA ILE A 4 -1.59 -17.99 77.15
C ILE A 4 -2.86 -18.82 76.82
N ARG A 5 -3.20 -19.02 75.53
CA ARG A 5 -3.90 -20.18 74.90
C ARG A 5 -5.35 -20.49 75.36
N SER A 6 -6.27 -21.03 74.56
CA SER A 6 -6.32 -21.45 73.15
C SER A 6 -7.75 -21.89 72.80
N VAL A 7 -8.00 -22.15 71.52
CA VAL A 7 -9.06 -23.05 71.00
C VAL A 7 -10.49 -22.59 71.24
N LEU A 8 -11.02 -21.82 70.29
CA LEU A 8 -12.35 -22.03 69.70
C LEU A 8 -12.57 -20.92 68.67
N LYS A 9 -12.67 -21.26 67.38
CA LYS A 9 -13.41 -20.47 66.38
C LYS A 9 -13.47 -21.23 65.06
N THR A 10 -14.22 -22.32 65.11
CA THR A 10 -14.91 -22.87 63.95
C THR A 10 -16.25 -22.13 63.85
N CYS A 11 -16.30 -21.03 63.11
CA CYS A 11 -17.55 -20.41 62.64
C CYS A 11 -17.26 -19.68 61.33
N MET A 12 -17.33 -20.45 60.25
CA MET A 12 -18.01 -20.14 59.00
C MET A 12 -18.30 -18.64 58.76
N VAL A 13 -17.42 -17.98 58.00
CA VAL A 13 -17.76 -16.79 57.23
C VAL A 13 -17.39 -17.10 55.79
N LEU A 14 -18.42 -17.41 54.99
CA LEU A 14 -18.38 -17.37 53.53
C LEU A 14 -17.99 -15.94 53.13
N GLY A 15 -16.74 -15.73 52.75
CA GLY A 15 -16.25 -14.48 52.17
C GLY A 15 -15.81 -14.72 50.74
N LEU A 16 -16.63 -14.24 49.80
CA LEU A 16 -16.38 -14.13 48.36
C LEU A 16 -14.91 -13.81 48.03
N GLY A 17 -14.21 -14.78 47.45
CA GLY A 17 -12.93 -14.59 46.80
C GLY A 17 -13.05 -14.89 45.30
N LEU A 18 -13.88 -14.15 44.58
CA LEU A 18 -13.82 -14.17 43.11
C LEU A 18 -12.50 -13.51 42.72
N LEU A 19 -11.50 -14.32 42.37
CA LEU A 19 -10.36 -13.86 41.59
C LEU A 19 -10.91 -13.29 40.27
N MET A 20 -10.98 -11.97 40.16
CA MET A 20 -10.98 -11.33 38.85
C MET A 20 -9.61 -11.58 38.23
N VAL A 21 -9.49 -12.68 37.48
CA VAL A 21 -8.47 -12.77 36.44
C VAL A 21 -8.92 -11.80 35.35
N ALA A 22 -8.56 -10.53 35.53
CA ALA A 22 -8.57 -9.56 34.44
C ALA A 22 -7.50 -10.02 33.45
N GLY A 23 -7.83 -11.00 32.61
CA GLY A 23 -7.11 -11.23 31.39
C GLY A 23 -7.17 -9.93 30.62
N ALA A 24 -6.05 -9.21 30.54
CA ALA A 24 -5.90 -8.11 29.64
C ALA A 24 -6.18 -8.67 28.24
N VAL A 25 -7.40 -8.49 27.75
CA VAL A 25 -7.73 -8.67 26.35
C VAL A 25 -6.90 -7.62 25.64
N GLN A 26 -5.69 -7.99 25.21
CA GLN A 26 -4.91 -7.15 24.32
C GLN A 26 -5.79 -6.91 23.10
N ALA A 27 -6.19 -5.66 22.90
CA ALA A 27 -6.91 -5.27 21.71
C ALA A 27 -6.08 -5.71 20.51
N GLU A 28 -6.67 -6.55 19.65
CA GLU A 28 -6.01 -7.04 18.45
C GLU A 28 -5.55 -5.82 17.63
N GLU A 29 -4.26 -5.76 17.29
CA GLU A 29 -3.69 -4.65 16.54
C GLU A 29 -4.47 -4.44 15.23
N ARG A 30 -4.83 -3.18 14.95
CA ARG A 30 -5.55 -2.79 13.74
C ARG A 30 -4.76 -1.74 12.98
N LEU A 31 -4.43 -2.06 11.74
CA LEU A 31 -3.62 -1.24 10.85
C LEU A 31 -4.52 -0.58 9.82
N LYS A 32 -4.12 0.62 9.38
CA LYS A 32 -4.79 1.33 8.29
C LYS A 32 -3.83 1.54 7.11
N PRO A 33 -4.36 1.60 5.87
CA PRO A 33 -3.53 1.55 4.66
C PRO A 33 -2.62 2.76 4.47
N PHE A 34 -2.93 3.91 5.08
CA PHE A 34 -2.16 5.14 4.90
C PHE A 34 -1.83 5.82 6.22
N VAL A 35 -0.75 6.60 6.21
CA VAL A 35 -0.35 7.47 7.30
C VAL A 35 -0.25 8.89 6.78
N LEU A 36 -0.96 9.82 7.43
CA LEU A 36 -0.78 11.25 7.24
C LEU A 36 0.49 11.66 7.95
N ALA A 37 1.47 12.13 7.19
CA ALA A 37 2.78 12.54 7.69
C ALA A 37 2.75 13.98 8.18
N SER A 38 2.20 14.88 7.35
CA SER A 38 2.06 16.30 7.67
C SER A 38 0.98 16.98 6.83
N THR A 39 0.52 18.13 7.33
CA THR A 39 -0.26 19.11 6.57
C THR A 39 0.33 20.49 6.83
N GLY A 40 0.28 21.38 5.84
CA GLY A 40 0.76 22.74 6.01
C GLY A 40 0.67 23.59 4.73
N PRO A 41 0.97 24.89 4.82
CA PRO A 41 1.01 25.77 3.67
C PRO A 41 2.20 25.44 2.75
N GLY A 42 2.16 25.93 1.51
CA GLY A 42 3.27 25.85 0.56
C GLY A 42 2.85 25.41 -0.84
N THR A 43 3.84 25.19 -1.71
CA THR A 43 3.61 24.64 -3.05
C THR A 43 3.86 23.14 -3.08
N LEU A 44 3.30 22.47 -4.09
CA LEU A 44 3.51 21.03 -4.30
C LEU A 44 4.98 20.73 -4.52
N GLU A 45 5.66 21.55 -5.32
CA GLU A 45 7.04 21.35 -5.76
C GLU A 45 8.01 21.52 -4.58
N ALA A 46 7.82 22.58 -3.78
CA ALA A 46 8.63 22.81 -2.58
C ALA A 46 8.47 21.66 -1.59
N LYS A 47 7.22 21.25 -1.32
CA LYS A 47 6.95 20.15 -0.38
C LYS A 47 7.47 18.81 -0.90
N ALA A 48 7.34 18.53 -2.19
CA ALA A 48 7.91 17.34 -2.82
C ALA A 48 9.43 17.31 -2.70
N GLN A 49 10.10 18.44 -2.89
CA GLN A 49 11.55 18.54 -2.70
C GLN A 49 11.95 18.29 -1.24
N GLU A 50 11.24 18.88 -0.27
CA GLU A 50 11.47 18.62 1.16
C GLU A 50 11.31 17.13 1.51
N VAL A 51 10.26 16.48 1.01
CA VAL A 51 10.01 15.04 1.21
C VAL A 51 11.16 14.20 0.64
N LYS A 52 11.62 14.48 -0.57
CA LYS A 52 12.76 13.75 -1.18
C LYS A 52 14.03 13.89 -0.36
N GLU A 53 14.35 15.11 0.09
CA GLU A 53 15.55 15.33 0.91
C GLU A 53 15.44 14.70 2.30
N ALA A 54 14.25 14.70 2.91
CA ALA A 54 14.00 14.00 4.17
C ALA A 54 14.16 12.47 4.03
N LEU A 55 13.62 11.88 2.95
CA LEU A 55 13.79 10.47 2.63
C LEU A 55 15.26 10.11 2.45
N LYS A 56 16.01 10.87 1.64
CA LYS A 56 17.45 10.66 1.42
C LYS A 56 18.25 10.73 2.72
N LYS A 57 18.04 11.78 3.53
CA LYS A 57 18.66 11.91 4.87
C LYS A 57 18.27 10.76 5.80
N GLY A 58 17.08 10.19 5.60
CA GLY A 58 16.56 9.03 6.30
C GLY A 58 17.14 7.68 5.88
N GLY A 59 18.02 7.64 4.88
CA GLY A 59 18.58 6.40 4.33
C GLY A 59 17.69 5.72 3.29
N PHE A 60 16.73 6.44 2.71
CA PHE A 60 15.95 5.97 1.57
C PHE A 60 16.54 6.46 0.25
N GLU A 61 16.44 5.63 -0.77
CA GLU A 61 16.75 5.94 -2.15
C GLU A 61 15.46 6.34 -2.88
N VAL A 62 15.39 7.57 -3.39
CA VAL A 62 14.27 8.03 -4.23
C VAL A 62 14.50 7.52 -5.65
N ILE A 63 13.58 6.68 -6.16
CA ILE A 63 13.73 5.98 -7.44
C ILE A 63 12.67 6.38 -8.48
N GLY A 64 11.67 7.17 -8.09
CA GLY A 64 10.64 7.65 -8.99
C GLY A 64 9.92 8.87 -8.45
N GLU A 65 9.47 9.72 -9.36
CA GLU A 65 8.65 10.90 -9.09
C GLU A 65 7.81 11.20 -10.32
N TYR A 66 6.52 11.46 -10.14
CA TYR A 66 5.66 11.92 -11.24
C TYR A 66 4.39 12.60 -10.69
N SER A 67 3.68 13.30 -11.58
CA SER A 67 2.39 13.92 -11.28
C SER A 67 1.27 13.15 -12.01
N PRO A 68 0.43 12.38 -11.29
CA PRO A 68 -0.70 11.66 -11.91
C PRO A 68 -1.85 12.60 -12.30
N TYR A 69 -1.93 13.78 -11.69
CA TYR A 69 -2.91 14.83 -11.95
C TYR A 69 -2.44 16.14 -11.32
N GLU A 70 -2.93 17.28 -11.82
CA GLU A 70 -2.46 18.65 -11.55
C GLU A 70 -2.14 18.97 -10.07
N ASN A 71 -2.94 18.49 -9.14
CA ASN A 71 -2.80 18.80 -7.71
C ASN A 71 -2.08 17.72 -6.89
N ALA A 72 -1.33 16.83 -7.53
CA ALA A 72 -0.63 15.73 -6.86
C ALA A 72 0.76 15.47 -7.45
N ILE A 73 1.69 15.14 -6.56
CA ILE A 73 2.97 14.52 -6.87
C ILE A 73 3.05 13.22 -6.08
N VAL A 74 3.53 12.16 -6.73
CA VAL A 74 3.86 10.88 -6.08
C VAL A 74 5.38 10.72 -6.13
N ILE A 75 5.97 10.43 -4.98
CA ILE A 75 7.38 10.10 -4.82
C ILE A 75 7.46 8.62 -4.41
N VAL A 76 8.32 7.87 -5.09
CA VAL A 76 8.59 6.46 -4.79
C VAL A 76 10.01 6.33 -4.27
N ALA A 77 10.16 5.67 -3.13
CA ALA A 77 11.46 5.42 -2.53
C ALA A 77 11.61 3.97 -2.05
N THR A 78 12.84 3.49 -1.94
CA THR A 78 13.19 2.18 -1.40
C THR A 78 14.33 2.31 -0.40
N ASN A 79 14.68 1.23 0.29
CA ASN A 79 15.91 1.11 1.08
C ASN A 79 16.31 -0.37 1.16
N ASP A 80 17.46 -0.66 1.73
CA ASP A 80 17.97 -2.03 1.76
C ASP A 80 17.11 -2.97 2.61
N ALA A 81 16.45 -2.46 3.66
CA ALA A 81 15.51 -3.24 4.47
C ALA A 81 14.27 -3.67 3.67
N LEU A 82 13.69 -2.78 2.87
CA LEU A 82 12.57 -3.07 1.97
C LEU A 82 12.98 -4.07 0.88
N LYS A 83 14.14 -3.85 0.25
CA LYS A 83 14.69 -4.78 -0.75
C LYS A 83 14.92 -6.18 -0.16
N ALA A 84 15.50 -6.26 1.04
CA ALA A 84 15.74 -7.52 1.73
C ALA A 84 14.44 -8.23 2.13
N ALA A 85 13.45 -7.49 2.63
CA ALA A 85 12.13 -8.02 2.96
C ALA A 85 11.40 -8.57 1.73
N ALA A 86 11.47 -7.83 0.61
CA ALA A 86 10.82 -8.18 -0.64
C ALA A 86 11.31 -9.49 -1.26
N ARG A 87 12.61 -9.80 -1.13
CA ARG A 87 13.22 -11.03 -1.67
C ARG A 87 12.81 -12.32 -0.95
N LYS A 88 12.14 -12.23 0.20
CA LYS A 88 11.79 -13.41 1.00
C LYS A 88 10.59 -14.18 0.47
N THR A 89 9.76 -13.58 -0.37
CA THR A 89 8.61 -14.25 -0.98
C THR A 89 8.50 -13.88 -2.46
N PRO A 90 7.96 -14.76 -3.33
CA PRO A 90 7.93 -14.52 -4.78
C PRO A 90 7.26 -13.19 -5.18
N ARG A 91 6.17 -12.81 -4.50
CA ARG A 91 5.45 -11.55 -4.73
C ARG A 91 5.74 -10.48 -3.66
N GLY A 92 6.75 -10.69 -2.82
CA GLY A 92 7.20 -9.69 -1.85
C GLY A 92 7.72 -8.42 -2.53
N ALA A 93 8.12 -8.52 -3.79
CA ALA A 93 8.50 -7.40 -4.65
C ALA A 93 7.49 -6.24 -4.64
N TYR A 94 6.17 -6.49 -4.59
CA TYR A 94 5.17 -5.41 -4.53
C TYR A 94 5.30 -4.52 -3.28
N GLY A 95 5.94 -5.01 -2.21
CA GLY A 95 6.25 -4.24 -1.01
C GLY A 95 7.69 -3.73 -0.94
N ALA A 96 8.45 -3.75 -2.04
CA ALA A 96 9.85 -3.32 -2.08
C ALA A 96 10.04 -1.80 -2.05
N VAL A 97 8.95 -1.03 -2.13
CA VAL A 97 8.97 0.43 -2.21
C VAL A 97 7.95 1.04 -1.26
N VAL A 98 8.20 2.29 -0.88
CA VAL A 98 7.26 3.16 -0.19
C VAL A 98 6.79 4.21 -1.19
N ARG A 99 5.49 4.48 -1.18
CA ARG A 99 4.84 5.50 -2.00
C ARG A 99 4.43 6.65 -1.09
N VAL A 100 4.81 7.86 -1.45
CA VAL A 100 4.48 9.09 -0.74
C VAL A 100 3.73 10.01 -1.69
N GLY A 101 2.51 10.38 -1.32
CA GLY A 101 1.70 11.38 -2.01
C GLY A 101 1.89 12.75 -1.38
N VAL A 102 2.11 13.75 -2.22
CA VAL A 102 2.11 15.18 -1.88
C VAL A 102 0.95 15.79 -2.65
N THR A 103 -0.10 16.21 -1.95
CA THR A 103 -1.39 16.54 -2.57
C THR A 103 -1.91 17.86 -2.04
N ARG A 104 -2.33 18.75 -2.95
CA ARG A 104 -2.98 20.02 -2.60
C ARG A 104 -4.44 19.78 -2.24
N VAL A 105 -4.86 20.27 -1.09
CA VAL A 105 -6.24 20.21 -0.58
C VAL A 105 -6.60 21.60 -0.04
N GLY A 106 -7.38 22.36 -0.81
CA GLY A 106 -7.58 23.78 -0.54
C GLY A 106 -6.24 24.53 -0.54
N ASP A 107 -6.00 25.32 0.50
CA ASP A 107 -4.77 26.11 0.68
C ASP A 107 -3.62 25.33 1.35
N GLN A 108 -3.82 24.03 1.61
CA GLN A 108 -2.84 23.19 2.29
C GLN A 108 -2.28 22.12 1.36
N ILE A 109 -1.03 21.73 1.64
CA ILE A 109 -0.41 20.54 1.10
C ILE A 109 -0.47 19.44 2.16
N GLN A 110 -1.03 18.29 1.79
CA GLN A 110 -0.98 17.06 2.59
C GLN A 110 0.17 16.18 2.10
N VAL A 111 0.95 15.66 3.03
CA VAL A 111 1.93 14.58 2.78
C VAL A 111 1.41 13.32 3.45
N ALA A 112 1.19 12.27 2.68
CA ALA A 112 0.75 10.98 3.19
C ALA A 112 1.50 9.84 2.50
N TYR A 113 1.72 8.73 3.19
CA TYR A 113 2.39 7.56 2.64
C TYR A 113 1.61 6.27 2.87
N ALA A 114 1.80 5.32 1.96
CA ALA A 114 1.29 3.96 2.12
C ALA A 114 1.97 3.30 3.34
N ASN A 115 1.18 2.77 4.28
CA ASN A 115 1.68 2.21 5.53
C ASN A 115 2.42 0.87 5.27
N PRO A 116 3.75 0.80 5.44
CA PRO A 116 4.50 -0.44 5.15
C PRO A 116 4.03 -1.61 6.03
N ARG A 117 3.63 -1.36 7.27
CA ARG A 117 3.13 -2.41 8.17
C ARG A 117 1.79 -2.98 7.71
N TYR A 118 0.94 -2.16 7.09
CA TYR A 118 -0.30 -2.64 6.51
C TYR A 118 -0.02 -3.53 5.28
N PHE A 119 0.83 -3.03 4.37
CA PHE A 119 1.12 -3.72 3.12
C PHE A 119 2.02 -4.96 3.26
N GLN A 120 2.85 -5.05 4.30
CA GLN A 120 3.59 -6.28 4.58
C GLN A 120 2.64 -7.48 4.72
N TYR A 121 1.48 -7.28 5.36
CA TYR A 121 0.51 -8.35 5.56
C TYR A 121 -0.36 -8.54 4.33
N ALA A 122 -0.84 -7.46 3.72
CA ALA A 122 -1.65 -7.53 2.49
C ALA A 122 -0.92 -8.22 1.33
N TYR A 123 0.40 -7.97 1.20
CA TYR A 123 1.26 -8.59 0.18
C TYR A 123 1.97 -9.84 0.68
N ARG A 124 1.52 -10.38 1.83
CA ARG A 124 2.00 -11.65 2.41
C ARG A 124 3.54 -11.72 2.51
N MET A 125 4.21 -10.59 2.75
CA MET A 125 5.65 -10.54 2.97
C MET A 125 6.03 -11.32 4.23
N ASP A 126 7.26 -11.82 4.26
CA ASP A 126 7.82 -12.59 5.38
C ASP A 126 8.92 -11.81 6.12
N ALA A 127 8.59 -10.58 6.49
CA ALA A 127 9.47 -9.69 7.22
C ALA A 127 8.65 -8.77 8.12
N ASP A 128 9.30 -8.25 9.16
CA ASP A 128 8.75 -7.16 9.96
C ASP A 128 9.22 -5.81 9.41
N LEU A 129 8.28 -5.03 8.87
CA LEU A 129 8.48 -3.67 8.38
C LEU A 129 8.21 -2.60 9.43
N THR A 130 8.02 -2.98 10.70
CA THR A 130 7.89 -2.01 11.80
C THR A 130 9.07 -1.03 11.87
N PRO A 131 10.34 -1.45 11.75
CA PRO A 131 11.47 -0.53 11.73
C PRO A 131 11.43 0.45 10.55
N VAL A 132 10.99 0.00 9.37
CA VAL A 132 10.83 0.88 8.19
C VAL A 132 9.72 1.91 8.42
N ALA A 133 8.60 1.49 9.00
CA ALA A 133 7.49 2.40 9.30
C ALA A 133 7.86 3.41 10.40
N GLN A 134 8.59 3.00 11.43
CA GLN A 134 9.14 3.91 12.44
C GLN A 134 10.07 4.93 11.79
N LYS A 135 10.97 4.48 10.89
CA LYS A 135 11.88 5.37 10.20
C LYS A 135 11.16 6.40 9.31
N LEU A 136 10.11 5.98 8.59
CA LEU A 136 9.26 6.92 7.84
C LEU A 136 8.59 7.94 8.76
N GLY A 137 8.10 7.49 9.92
CA GLY A 137 7.51 8.35 10.93
C GLY A 137 8.49 9.40 11.47
N GLU A 138 9.75 9.02 11.70
CA GLU A 138 10.81 9.94 12.12
C GLU A 138 11.14 10.99 11.04
N VAL A 139 11.21 10.59 9.78
CA VAL A 139 11.75 11.46 8.71
C VAL A 139 10.68 12.30 8.01
N LEU A 140 9.44 11.80 7.90
CA LEU A 140 8.33 12.51 7.26
C LEU A 140 7.26 13.00 8.24
N GLY A 141 7.18 12.38 9.42
CA GLY A 141 6.11 12.56 10.39
C GLY A 141 5.11 11.39 10.39
N HIS A 142 4.32 11.35 11.47
CA HIS A 142 3.26 10.37 11.68
C HIS A 142 2.15 11.05 12.51
N GLN A 143 1.28 11.83 11.86
CA GLN A 143 0.18 12.50 12.55
C GLN A 143 -1.00 11.56 12.80
N LYS A 144 -1.37 10.73 11.80
CA LYS A 144 -2.59 9.91 11.86
C LYS A 144 -2.59 8.78 10.85
N GLU A 145 -2.92 7.57 11.28
CA GLU A 145 -3.27 6.48 10.35
C GLU A 145 -4.72 6.62 9.83
N PHE A 146 -4.95 6.36 8.53
CA PHE A 146 -6.26 6.55 7.89
C PHE A 146 -6.48 5.63 6.66
N GLY A 147 -7.66 5.74 6.05
CA GLY A 147 -8.09 4.95 4.89
C GLY A 147 -8.93 3.71 5.25
N SER A 148 -9.12 3.45 6.55
CA SER A 148 -10.18 2.60 7.09
C SER A 148 -10.64 3.17 8.43
N GLU A 149 -11.94 3.21 8.69
CA GLU A 149 -12.57 3.64 9.92
C GLU A 149 -12.06 2.77 11.08
N LYS A 150 -12.22 1.45 10.93
CA LYS A 150 -11.85 0.46 11.95
C LYS A 150 -10.44 -0.10 11.78
N GLY A 151 -9.86 -0.05 10.58
CA GLY A 151 -8.62 -0.76 10.29
C GLY A 151 -8.79 -2.28 10.30
N LEU A 152 -7.75 -2.96 9.83
CA LEU A 152 -7.73 -4.42 9.65
C LEU A 152 -6.60 -5.05 10.47
N THR A 153 -6.85 -6.26 10.94
CA THR A 153 -5.87 -7.00 11.72
C THR A 153 -4.89 -7.71 10.80
N PRO A 154 -3.64 -7.98 11.23
CA PRO A 154 -2.65 -8.69 10.41
C PRO A 154 -3.18 -9.99 9.79
N LYS A 155 -3.95 -10.77 10.57
CA LYS A 155 -4.56 -12.02 10.10
C LYS A 155 -5.56 -11.79 8.96
N LYS A 156 -6.39 -10.75 9.06
CA LYS A 156 -7.33 -10.38 7.99
C LYS A 156 -6.60 -9.88 6.75
N LEU A 157 -5.52 -9.14 6.91
CA LEU A 157 -4.73 -8.63 5.79
C LEU A 157 -4.02 -9.76 5.01
N ARG A 158 -3.41 -10.73 5.70
CA ARG A 158 -2.78 -11.88 5.01
C ARG A 158 -3.78 -12.73 4.22
N LYS A 159 -5.03 -12.77 4.69
CA LYS A 159 -6.15 -13.49 4.06
C LYS A 159 -7.11 -12.56 3.34
N TYR A 160 -6.66 -11.37 2.96
CA TYR A 160 -7.55 -10.33 2.46
C TYR A 160 -8.29 -10.81 1.22
N HIS A 161 -9.62 -10.73 1.30
CA HIS A 161 -10.55 -11.04 0.23
C HIS A 161 -11.79 -10.20 0.50
N TYR A 162 -12.06 -9.26 -0.41
CA TYR A 162 -13.05 -8.24 -0.16
C TYR A 162 -14.48 -8.80 -0.20
N MET A 163 -14.80 -9.57 -1.25
CA MET A 163 -16.09 -10.24 -1.38
C MET A 163 -15.97 -11.46 -2.29
N PHE A 164 -16.91 -12.41 -2.15
CA PHE A 164 -16.97 -13.60 -2.99
C PHE A 164 -16.92 -13.26 -4.49
N GLY A 165 -16.06 -13.97 -5.23
CA GLY A 165 -15.86 -13.76 -6.68
C GLY A 165 -14.89 -12.63 -7.04
N MET A 166 -14.19 -12.05 -6.06
CA MET A 166 -13.07 -11.14 -6.32
C MET A 166 -11.72 -11.85 -6.23
N PRO A 167 -10.70 -11.35 -6.95
CA PRO A 167 -9.37 -11.91 -6.93
C PRO A 167 -8.72 -11.79 -5.54
N TYR A 168 -7.93 -12.79 -5.18
CA TYR A 168 -6.97 -12.75 -4.08
C TYR A 168 -5.65 -12.11 -4.51
N PHE A 169 -4.74 -11.89 -3.56
CA PHE A 169 -3.38 -11.39 -3.83
C PHE A 169 -2.59 -12.30 -4.80
N ASP A 170 -2.84 -13.60 -4.73
CA ASP A 170 -2.19 -14.64 -5.52
C ASP A 170 -2.86 -14.92 -6.87
N GLU A 171 -3.85 -14.11 -7.24
CA GLU A 171 -4.52 -14.11 -8.55
C GLU A 171 -4.25 -12.78 -9.28
N PRO A 172 -2.99 -12.52 -9.68
CA PRO A 172 -2.64 -11.30 -10.40
C PRO A 172 -3.18 -11.32 -11.84
N TYR A 173 -3.08 -10.19 -12.52
CA TYR A 173 -3.13 -10.19 -13.97
C TYR A 173 -1.91 -10.92 -14.53
N GLU A 174 -2.15 -11.90 -15.38
CA GLU A 174 -1.13 -12.47 -16.25
C GLU A 174 -1.04 -11.61 -17.51
N LEU A 175 0.00 -10.80 -17.60
CA LEU A 175 0.15 -9.81 -18.68
C LEU A 175 0.88 -10.41 -19.87
N GLY A 176 1.82 -11.33 -19.65
CA GLY A 176 2.50 -12.06 -20.71
C GLY A 176 3.58 -13.01 -20.18
N GLU A 177 4.01 -13.94 -21.02
CA GLU A 177 5.12 -14.86 -20.75
C GLU A 177 6.11 -14.80 -21.92
N PHE A 178 7.41 -14.82 -21.59
CA PHE A 178 8.50 -14.58 -22.53
C PHE A 178 9.53 -15.72 -22.49
N PRO A 179 10.48 -15.78 -23.45
CA PRO A 179 11.52 -16.81 -23.45
C PRO A 179 12.48 -16.75 -22.26
N SER A 180 12.66 -15.59 -21.63
CA SER A 180 13.57 -15.38 -20.50
C SER A 180 13.19 -14.14 -19.69
N HIS A 181 13.79 -13.98 -18.50
CA HIS A 181 13.66 -12.75 -17.69
C HIS A 181 14.10 -11.52 -18.45
N GLN A 182 15.25 -11.59 -19.11
CA GLN A 182 15.76 -10.49 -19.92
C GLN A 182 14.78 -10.12 -21.04
N ALA A 183 14.22 -11.09 -21.76
CA ALA A 183 13.26 -10.83 -22.82
C ALA A 183 11.97 -10.18 -22.29
N ALA A 184 11.50 -10.61 -21.11
CA ALA A 184 10.35 -9.99 -20.44
C ALA A 184 10.63 -8.54 -20.04
N VAL A 185 11.78 -8.27 -19.42
CA VAL A 185 12.22 -6.91 -19.06
C VAL A 185 12.34 -6.02 -20.30
N GLU A 186 12.95 -6.52 -21.38
CA GLU A 186 13.08 -5.78 -22.64
C GLU A 186 11.73 -5.48 -23.29
N ALA A 187 10.77 -6.42 -23.24
CA ALA A 187 9.42 -6.20 -23.74
C ALA A 187 8.69 -5.10 -22.96
N VAL A 188 8.78 -5.12 -21.62
CA VAL A 188 8.23 -4.07 -20.75
C VAL A 188 8.87 -2.71 -21.06
N GLU A 189 10.20 -2.61 -21.06
CA GLU A 189 10.91 -1.34 -21.31
C GLU A 189 10.59 -0.78 -22.70
N LYS A 190 10.53 -1.64 -23.73
CA LYS A 190 10.14 -1.24 -25.09
C LYS A 190 8.70 -0.73 -25.13
N GLY A 191 7.80 -1.40 -24.42
CA GLY A 191 6.41 -1.00 -24.27
C GLY A 191 6.23 0.38 -23.65
N LEU A 192 6.90 0.58 -22.51
CA LEU A 192 6.90 1.84 -21.76
C LEU A 192 7.52 2.99 -22.55
N ALA A 193 8.66 2.75 -23.23
CA ALA A 193 9.29 3.75 -24.08
C ALA A 193 8.39 4.19 -25.25
N ALA A 194 7.61 3.25 -25.80
CA ALA A 194 6.64 3.52 -26.86
C ALA A 194 5.27 4.00 -26.35
N LYS A 195 5.10 4.15 -25.01
CA LYS A 195 3.83 4.52 -24.36
C LYS A 195 2.63 3.69 -24.81
N ARG A 196 2.85 2.41 -25.11
CA ARG A 196 1.77 1.51 -25.55
C ARG A 196 0.70 1.39 -24.46
N GLY A 197 -0.56 1.39 -24.86
CA GLY A 197 -1.69 1.38 -23.91
C GLY A 197 -1.79 2.64 -23.04
N GLY A 198 -1.06 3.72 -23.36
CA GLY A 198 -1.04 4.94 -22.53
C GLY A 198 -0.27 4.75 -21.23
N VAL A 199 0.61 3.75 -21.17
CA VAL A 199 1.37 3.39 -19.98
C VAL A 199 2.76 4.02 -20.05
N SER A 200 3.18 4.74 -19.00
CA SER A 200 4.52 5.34 -18.92
C SER A 200 5.28 4.86 -17.70
N LYS A 201 6.61 4.83 -17.79
CA LYS A 201 7.50 4.43 -16.70
C LYS A 201 7.57 5.51 -15.62
N VAL A 202 7.42 5.10 -14.36
CA VAL A 202 7.68 5.93 -13.17
C VAL A 202 9.00 5.53 -12.52
N TYR A 203 9.24 4.23 -12.35
CA TYR A 203 10.50 3.70 -11.83
C TYR A 203 10.75 2.27 -12.32
N ARG A 204 11.99 1.81 -12.14
CA ARG A 204 12.39 0.40 -12.21
C ARG A 204 13.23 0.07 -10.98
N LEU A 205 13.02 -1.13 -10.43
CA LEU A 205 13.79 -1.67 -9.32
C LEU A 205 14.11 -3.14 -9.63
N ASP A 206 15.38 -3.42 -9.92
CA ASP A 206 15.89 -4.79 -10.01
C ASP A 206 16.21 -5.30 -8.60
N LEU A 207 15.51 -6.35 -8.15
CA LEU A 207 15.70 -6.92 -6.81
C LEU A 207 16.76 -8.03 -6.84
N ASP A 208 16.70 -8.89 -7.84
CA ASP A 208 17.61 -10.00 -8.08
C ASP A 208 17.58 -10.38 -9.58
N PRO A 209 18.41 -11.33 -10.07
CA PRO A 209 18.48 -11.66 -11.49
C PRO A 209 17.17 -12.14 -12.14
N ASN A 210 16.16 -12.51 -11.35
CA ASN A 210 14.87 -13.03 -11.83
C ASN A 210 13.68 -12.19 -11.35
N THR A 211 13.92 -11.03 -10.74
CA THR A 211 12.84 -10.22 -10.15
C THR A 211 13.08 -8.73 -10.43
N THR A 212 12.26 -8.15 -11.30
CA THR A 212 12.29 -6.72 -11.63
C THR A 212 10.90 -6.11 -11.43
N LEU A 213 10.81 -5.08 -10.59
CA LEU A 213 9.59 -4.34 -10.35
C LEU A 213 9.59 -3.01 -11.13
N PHE A 214 8.49 -2.71 -11.80
CA PHE A 214 8.24 -1.44 -12.46
C PHE A 214 7.09 -0.72 -11.79
N GLY A 215 7.26 0.59 -11.56
CA GLY A 215 6.14 1.49 -11.33
C GLY A 215 5.72 2.11 -12.64
N VAL A 216 4.42 2.12 -12.91
CA VAL A 216 3.85 2.66 -14.16
C VAL A 216 2.68 3.59 -13.89
N SER A 217 2.60 4.65 -14.68
CA SER A 217 1.46 5.55 -14.76
C SER A 217 0.56 5.13 -15.91
N ILE A 218 -0.75 5.38 -15.81
CA ILE A 218 -1.73 5.06 -16.85
C ILE A 218 -2.56 6.32 -17.11
N SER A 219 -2.42 6.89 -18.31
CA SER A 219 -3.15 8.09 -18.73
C SER A 219 -4.63 7.83 -19.00
N GLY A 220 -4.94 6.67 -19.59
CA GLY A 220 -6.27 6.28 -20.06
C GLY A 220 -6.61 6.76 -21.48
N ASP A 221 -5.83 7.65 -22.09
CA ASP A 221 -6.09 8.20 -23.42
C ASP A 221 -6.03 7.14 -24.55
N ALA A 222 -5.17 6.14 -24.43
CA ALA A 222 -4.96 5.13 -25.46
C ALA A 222 -5.99 3.98 -25.43
N VAL A 223 -6.71 3.78 -24.33
CA VAL A 223 -7.67 2.67 -24.17
C VAL A 223 -9.07 3.19 -23.89
N ASP A 224 -9.24 3.87 -22.76
CA ASP A 224 -10.47 4.47 -22.27
C ASP A 224 -10.10 5.31 -21.03
N GLU A 225 -10.68 6.50 -20.87
CA GLU A 225 -10.39 7.39 -19.73
C GLU A 225 -10.54 6.71 -18.37
N LYS A 226 -11.40 5.69 -18.28
CA LYS A 226 -11.65 4.93 -17.06
C LYS A 226 -10.50 4.01 -16.67
N ALA A 227 -9.52 3.77 -17.54
CA ALA A 227 -8.25 3.16 -17.15
C ALA A 227 -7.31 4.17 -16.46
N GLY A 228 -7.51 5.46 -16.72
CA GLY A 228 -6.60 6.52 -16.31
C GLY A 228 -6.60 6.83 -14.82
N GLU A 229 -5.43 7.14 -14.28
CA GLU A 229 -5.22 7.48 -12.87
C GLU A 229 -6.09 8.66 -12.42
N LYS A 230 -6.23 9.68 -13.28
CA LYS A 230 -7.08 10.86 -13.00
C LYS A 230 -8.54 10.46 -12.79
N PHE A 231 -9.09 9.60 -13.65
CA PHE A 231 -10.46 9.12 -13.48
C PHE A 231 -10.60 8.27 -12.21
N GLN A 232 -9.68 7.32 -12.00
CA GLN A 232 -9.71 6.45 -10.82
C GLN A 232 -9.71 7.25 -9.52
N MET A 233 -8.72 8.11 -9.35
CA MET A 233 -8.56 8.90 -8.13
C MET A 233 -9.67 9.93 -7.97
N GLY A 234 -10.21 10.47 -9.06
CA GLY A 234 -11.38 11.35 -9.03
C GLY A 234 -12.65 10.66 -8.50
N VAL A 235 -12.78 9.34 -8.69
CA VAL A 235 -13.93 8.57 -8.16
C VAL A 235 -13.68 8.12 -6.72
N VAL A 236 -12.52 7.51 -6.42
CA VAL A 236 -12.33 6.80 -5.15
C VAL A 236 -11.66 7.63 -4.05
N ASP A 237 -10.96 8.72 -4.37
CA ASP A 237 -10.22 9.54 -3.39
C ASP A 237 -10.90 10.89 -3.10
N PHE A 238 -12.18 10.79 -2.75
CA PHE A 238 -13.08 11.92 -2.51
C PHE A 238 -12.99 12.52 -1.08
N GLY A 239 -12.44 11.77 -0.12
CA GLY A 239 -12.34 12.21 1.27
C GLY A 239 -11.34 13.37 1.50
N GLU A 240 -11.39 13.95 2.70
CA GLU A 240 -10.49 15.05 3.11
C GLU A 240 -9.02 14.63 3.16
N LEU A 241 -8.75 13.43 3.68
CA LEU A 241 -7.41 12.85 3.70
C LEU A 241 -7.16 12.09 2.39
N LYS A 242 -6.20 12.59 1.61
CA LYS A 242 -5.90 12.09 0.28
C LYS A 242 -5.03 10.85 0.32
N LYS A 243 -5.39 9.88 -0.53
CA LYS A 243 -4.76 8.56 -0.66
C LYS A 243 -3.94 8.49 -1.95
N THR A 244 -3.38 9.62 -2.37
CA THR A 244 -2.52 9.74 -3.56
C THR A 244 -1.37 8.73 -3.57
N ALA A 245 -0.87 8.33 -2.40
CA ALA A 245 0.09 7.22 -2.23
C ALA A 245 -0.45 5.83 -2.63
N TYR A 246 -1.70 5.72 -3.08
CA TYR A 246 -2.25 4.56 -3.80
C TYR A 246 -1.50 4.32 -5.12
N LEU A 247 -0.97 5.36 -5.74
CA LEU A 247 -0.28 5.30 -7.02
C LEU A 247 1.27 5.27 -6.81
N PRO A 248 2.07 4.83 -7.81
CA PRO A 248 1.71 4.33 -9.14
C PRO A 248 1.19 2.89 -9.13
N TYR A 249 0.78 2.35 -10.28
CA TYR A 249 0.56 0.91 -10.45
C TYR A 249 1.87 0.15 -10.57
N GLU A 250 1.85 -1.13 -10.18
CA GLU A 250 3.03 -1.99 -10.20
C GLU A 250 2.91 -3.09 -11.27
N VAL A 251 3.99 -3.28 -12.03
CA VAL A 251 4.18 -4.40 -12.96
C VAL A 251 5.44 -5.16 -12.53
N LEU A 252 5.32 -6.46 -12.31
CA LEU A 252 6.39 -7.33 -11.85
C LEU A 252 6.80 -8.28 -12.97
N VAL A 253 8.09 -8.30 -13.27
CA VAL A 253 8.72 -9.39 -14.03
C VAL A 253 9.27 -10.38 -13.01
N LEU A 254 8.71 -11.58 -12.98
CA LEU A 254 9.10 -12.68 -12.09
C LEU A 254 9.49 -13.90 -12.94
N GLY A 255 10.79 -14.20 -12.99
CA GLY A 255 11.35 -15.13 -13.97
C GLY A 255 11.03 -14.62 -15.38
N ASN A 256 10.33 -15.41 -16.18
CA ASN A 256 9.96 -15.03 -17.54
C ASN A 256 8.52 -14.50 -17.67
N LYS A 257 7.80 -14.33 -16.55
CA LYS A 257 6.39 -13.90 -16.53
C LYS A 257 6.27 -12.45 -16.14
N VAL A 258 5.38 -11.74 -16.81
CA VAL A 258 4.99 -10.37 -16.45
C VAL A 258 3.61 -10.40 -15.84
N GLU A 259 3.49 -9.93 -14.61
CA GLU A 259 2.25 -9.87 -13.86
C GLU A 259 2.03 -8.51 -13.20
N ALA A 260 0.80 -8.22 -12.80
CA ALA A 260 0.47 -7.05 -11.99
C ALA A 260 -0.62 -7.40 -10.97
N PRO A 261 -0.67 -6.76 -9.79
CA PRO A 261 -1.74 -7.02 -8.83
C PRO A 261 -3.10 -6.75 -9.48
N HIS A 262 -4.03 -7.71 -9.39
CA HIS A 262 -5.34 -7.51 -10.00
C HIS A 262 -6.00 -6.28 -9.38
N MET A 263 -6.48 -5.36 -10.23
CA MET A 263 -6.95 -4.06 -9.80
C MET A 263 -8.11 -4.10 -8.79
N LYS A 264 -8.99 -5.12 -8.84
CA LYS A 264 -10.05 -5.30 -7.84
C LYS A 264 -9.46 -5.57 -6.45
N PHE A 265 -8.51 -6.50 -6.35
CA PHE A 265 -7.78 -6.76 -5.10
C PHE A 265 -7.05 -5.51 -4.62
N ARG A 266 -6.28 -4.89 -5.53
CA ARG A 266 -5.45 -3.72 -5.22
C ARG A 266 -6.28 -2.54 -4.72
N MET A 267 -7.37 -2.22 -5.41
CA MET A 267 -8.29 -1.14 -5.01
C MET A 267 -8.90 -1.46 -3.64
N ALA A 268 -9.45 -2.65 -3.45
CA ALA A 268 -10.11 -3.01 -2.21
C ALA A 268 -9.17 -2.99 -1.01
N VAL A 269 -7.94 -3.49 -1.14
CA VAL A 269 -7.01 -3.52 -0.02
C VAL A 269 -6.51 -2.12 0.38
N HIS A 270 -6.49 -1.14 -0.55
CA HIS A 270 -6.16 0.25 -0.24
C HIS A 270 -7.37 1.08 0.20
N PHE A 271 -8.56 0.75 -0.28
CA PHE A 271 -9.83 1.40 0.07
C PHE A 271 -10.81 0.37 0.66
N PRO A 272 -10.50 -0.24 1.82
CA PRO A 272 -11.28 -1.34 2.39
C PRO A 272 -12.71 -0.94 2.78
N ASP A 273 -12.96 0.36 2.95
CA ASP A 273 -14.26 0.92 3.31
C ASP A 273 -14.98 1.54 2.09
N LEU A 274 -14.46 1.36 0.87
CA LEU A 274 -15.10 1.87 -0.34
C LEU A 274 -16.47 1.22 -0.54
N SER A 275 -17.51 2.03 -0.64
CA SER A 275 -18.87 1.52 -0.86
C SER A 275 -18.97 0.75 -2.18
N MET A 276 -19.86 -0.24 -2.21
CA MET A 276 -20.23 -0.93 -3.44
C MET A 276 -21.09 -0.08 -4.37
N MET A 277 -21.91 0.82 -3.81
CA MET A 277 -22.85 1.67 -4.55
C MET A 277 -22.68 3.15 -4.20
N GLY A 278 -23.12 4.02 -5.11
CA GLY A 278 -23.04 5.48 -4.96
C GLY A 278 -22.05 6.14 -5.92
N GLU A 279 -21.89 7.45 -5.79
CA GLU A 279 -21.06 8.27 -6.68
C GLU A 279 -19.57 8.01 -6.52
N HIS A 280 -19.15 7.54 -5.35
CA HIS A 280 -17.78 7.21 -5.01
C HIS A 280 -17.66 5.73 -4.63
N SER A 281 -17.87 4.84 -5.60
CA SER A 281 -18.05 3.41 -5.33
C SER A 281 -17.37 2.49 -6.35
N PHE A 282 -17.21 1.22 -5.98
CA PHE A 282 -16.73 0.17 -6.89
C PHE A 282 -17.55 0.08 -8.19
N MET A 283 -18.87 0.33 -8.13
CA MET A 283 -19.72 0.27 -9.32
C MET A 283 -19.39 1.34 -10.36
N LYS A 284 -18.87 2.51 -9.93
CA LYS A 284 -18.44 3.57 -10.85
C LYS A 284 -17.14 3.23 -11.58
N VAL A 285 -16.27 2.46 -10.93
CA VAL A 285 -15.01 1.96 -11.51
C VAL A 285 -15.11 0.51 -12.00
N LYS A 286 -16.31 -0.05 -12.18
CA LYS A 286 -16.49 -1.49 -12.45
C LYS A 286 -15.81 -1.98 -13.73
N SER A 287 -15.71 -1.13 -14.75
CA SER A 287 -15.06 -1.45 -16.03
C SER A 287 -13.55 -1.26 -15.99
N SER A 288 -13.06 -0.44 -15.06
CA SER A 288 -11.66 -0.04 -14.97
C SER A 288 -10.69 -1.21 -14.81
N PRO A 289 -10.98 -2.27 -14.02
CA PRO A 289 -10.10 -3.44 -13.95
C PRO A 289 -9.79 -4.06 -15.32
N ALA A 290 -10.80 -4.25 -16.18
CA ALA A 290 -10.58 -4.85 -17.50
C ALA A 290 -9.83 -3.88 -18.45
N LEU A 291 -10.10 -2.57 -18.33
CA LEU A 291 -9.45 -1.55 -19.15
C LEU A 291 -7.98 -1.33 -18.75
N VAL A 292 -7.67 -1.38 -17.46
CA VAL A 292 -6.29 -1.35 -16.95
C VAL A 292 -5.54 -2.61 -17.36
N GLU A 293 -6.14 -3.79 -17.25
CA GLU A 293 -5.52 -5.02 -17.76
C GLU A 293 -5.22 -4.92 -19.26
N LYS A 294 -6.16 -4.41 -20.05
CA LYS A 294 -5.96 -4.16 -21.49
C LYS A 294 -4.81 -3.19 -21.75
N ALA A 295 -4.73 -2.07 -21.03
CA ALA A 295 -3.63 -1.11 -21.16
C ALA A 295 -2.27 -1.76 -20.85
N LEU A 296 -2.19 -2.55 -19.77
CA LEU A 296 -0.97 -3.24 -19.37
C LEU A 296 -0.58 -4.36 -20.35
N LYS A 297 -1.55 -5.12 -20.90
CA LYS A 297 -1.30 -6.12 -21.96
C LYS A 297 -0.75 -5.48 -23.24
N GLN A 298 -1.36 -4.37 -23.68
CA GLN A 298 -0.85 -3.61 -24.81
C GLN A 298 0.57 -3.09 -24.57
N MET A 299 0.88 -2.66 -23.34
CA MET A 299 2.21 -2.23 -22.95
C MET A 299 3.23 -3.34 -23.20
N VAL A 300 2.97 -4.56 -22.73
CA VAL A 300 3.89 -5.70 -22.92
C VAL A 300 3.83 -6.34 -24.32
N GLY A 301 2.98 -5.83 -25.21
CA GLY A 301 2.86 -6.28 -26.60
C GLY A 301 1.94 -7.49 -26.82
N GLN A 302 0.92 -7.62 -25.98
CA GLN A 302 -0.13 -8.65 -26.02
C GLN A 302 -1.49 -8.06 -26.41
#